data_AF-A0A6G3BED1-F1
#
_entry.id   AF-A0A6G3BED1-F1
#
_cell.length_a   1.000
_cell.length_b   1.000
_cell.length_c   1.000
_cell.angle_alpha   90.00
_cell.angle_beta   90.00
_cell.angle_gamma   90.00
#
_symmetry.space_group_name_H-M   'P 1'
#
loop_
_entity.id
_entity.type
_entity.pdbx_description
1 polymer ?
#
loop_
_entity_poly.entity_id
_entity_poly.type
_entity_poly.pdbx_seq_one_letter_code
_entity_poly.pdbx_strand_id
1 'polypeptide(L)'
;MLEHIPEPANSPSYAYWCERSTYASEDRDEPDCFARYSATTPELAIQRIRDEARALLAVLPEAERPVLGWAEGAGRVRALGALHQGRTCGFSLRHGGGWSEWVVRPVPADSGDPAEATAASFTETVPCGVCALCTKGR
;
A
#
# COMPACT_ATOMS: atom_id res chain seq x y z
N MET A 1 2.16 -0.38 -46.95
CA MET A 1 3.38 -0.36 -46.13
C MET A 1 2.90 -0.05 -44.72
N LEU A 2 2.65 -1.07 -43.91
CA LEU A 2 2.18 -0.90 -42.53
C LEU A 2 3.40 -0.61 -41.68
N GLU A 3 3.41 0.55 -41.04
CA GLU A 3 4.48 1.02 -40.17
C GLU A 3 4.56 0.08 -38.97
N HIS A 4 5.69 -0.63 -38.84
CA HIS A 4 5.98 -1.41 -37.64
C HIS A 4 6.22 -0.40 -36.51
N ILE A 5 5.18 -0.15 -35.72
CA ILE A 5 5.34 0.55 -34.44
C ILE A 5 6.22 -0.38 -33.59
N PRO A 6 7.42 0.05 -33.15
CA PRO A 6 8.18 -0.75 -32.20
C PRO A 6 7.35 -0.83 -30.92
N GLU A 7 7.03 -2.06 -30.49
CA GLU A 7 6.60 -2.28 -29.10
C GLU A 7 7.68 -1.65 -28.20
N PRO A 8 7.31 -0.88 -27.14
CA PRO A 8 8.30 -0.36 -26.23
C PRO A 8 8.92 -1.52 -25.45
N ALA A 9 9.91 -2.16 -26.05
CA ALA A 9 10.82 -3.05 -25.36
C ALA A 9 11.50 -2.19 -24.28
N ASN A 10 11.41 -2.63 -23.03
CA ASN A 10 12.01 -2.04 -21.83
C ASN A 10 11.19 -0.96 -21.12
N SER A 11 9.90 -1.20 -20.84
CA SER A 11 9.36 -0.64 -19.60
C SER A 11 10.14 -1.25 -18.43
N PRO A 12 10.75 -0.44 -17.54
CA PRO A 12 11.44 -0.95 -16.37
C PRO A 12 10.46 -1.81 -15.55
N SER A 13 10.87 -3.04 -15.25
CA SER A 13 10.12 -3.91 -14.36
C SER A 13 10.35 -3.42 -12.94
N TYR A 14 9.27 -3.23 -12.18
CA TYR A 14 9.34 -2.81 -10.79
C TYR A 14 8.75 -3.90 -9.89
N ALA A 15 9.37 -4.09 -8.72
CA ALA A 15 8.66 -4.58 -7.55
C ALA A 15 8.05 -3.38 -6.82
N TYR A 16 6.89 -3.55 -6.19
CA TYR A 16 6.20 -2.49 -5.47
C TYR A 16 6.22 -2.81 -3.98
N TRP A 17 7.02 -2.08 -3.22
CA TRP A 17 7.03 -2.23 -1.76
C TRP A 17 5.95 -1.36 -1.15
N CYS A 18 5.11 -2.01 -0.38
CA CYS A 18 4.00 -1.40 0.33
C CYS A 18 4.31 -1.46 1.82
N GLU A 19 4.24 -0.31 2.46
CA GLU A 19 4.38 -0.14 3.89
C GLU A 19 3.05 0.39 4.42
N ARG A 20 2.62 -0.10 5.58
CA ARG A 20 1.47 0.39 6.33
C ARG A 20 1.90 0.69 7.77
N SER A 21 1.79 1.94 8.16
CA SER A 21 1.90 2.39 9.54
C SER A 21 0.49 2.58 10.10
N THR A 22 0.26 2.24 11.36
CA THR A 22 -1.05 2.47 12.01
C THR A 22 -0.86 2.95 13.42
N TYR A 23 -1.58 4.02 13.74
CA TYR A 23 -1.49 4.79 14.96
C TYR A 23 -2.86 4.76 15.63
N ALA A 24 -2.90 4.39 16.90
CA ALA A 24 -4.12 4.30 17.70
C ALA A 24 -4.55 5.65 18.30
N SER A 25 -3.66 6.66 18.32
CA SER A 25 -3.92 8.03 18.82
C SER A 25 -3.03 9.06 18.12
N GLU A 26 -3.50 10.31 18.01
CA GLU A 26 -2.84 11.45 17.33
C GLU A 26 -1.51 11.88 18.00
N ASP A 27 -1.31 11.49 19.25
CA ASP A 27 -0.15 11.89 20.06
C ASP A 27 1.07 10.95 19.93
N ARG A 28 1.03 9.96 19.02
CA ARG A 28 2.12 8.98 18.88
C ARG A 28 3.04 9.30 17.71
N ASP A 29 4.33 9.44 18.01
CA ASP A 29 5.38 9.59 17.00
C ASP A 29 5.75 8.25 16.33
N GLU A 30 5.50 7.12 16.99
CA GLU A 30 5.78 5.77 16.48
C GLU A 30 4.49 4.97 16.18
N PRO A 31 4.47 4.17 15.10
CA PRO A 31 3.29 3.39 14.76
C PRO A 31 3.10 2.23 15.74
N ASP A 32 1.88 2.05 16.24
CA ASP A 32 1.49 0.88 17.03
C ASP A 32 1.58 -0.41 16.22
N CYS A 33 1.40 -0.32 14.89
CA CYS A 33 1.54 -1.43 13.96
C CYS A 33 2.25 -1.00 12.69
N PHE A 34 3.24 -1.79 12.27
CA PHE A 34 3.93 -1.60 11.00
C PHE A 34 3.91 -2.88 10.16
N ALA A 35 3.28 -2.84 8.99
CA ALA A 35 3.29 -3.94 8.03
C ALA A 35 4.06 -3.56 6.77
N ARG A 36 4.85 -4.49 6.24
CA ARG A 36 5.53 -4.34 4.96
C ARG A 36 5.28 -5.58 4.10
N TYR A 37 4.97 -5.36 2.82
CA TYR A 37 4.78 -6.42 1.85
C TYR A 37 5.19 -5.94 0.45
N SER A 38 5.38 -6.87 -0.48
CA SER A 38 5.62 -6.55 -1.88
C SER A 38 4.44 -6.98 -2.77
N ALA A 39 4.26 -6.26 -3.86
CA ALA A 39 3.37 -6.62 -4.96
C ALA A 39 4.14 -6.58 -6.29
N THR A 40 3.74 -7.44 -7.23
CA THR A 40 4.38 -7.58 -8.54
C THR A 40 3.83 -6.62 -9.58
N THR A 41 2.69 -5.98 -9.31
CA THR A 41 2.07 -4.98 -10.19
C THR A 41 1.53 -3.82 -9.37
N PRO A 42 1.44 -2.61 -9.96
CA PRO A 42 0.88 -1.46 -9.25
C PRO A 42 -0.62 -1.65 -8.97
N GLU A 43 -1.36 -2.35 -9.83
CA GLU A 43 -2.76 -2.70 -9.61
C GLU A 43 -2.92 -3.59 -8.38
N LEU A 44 -2.04 -4.60 -8.21
CA LEU A 44 -2.08 -5.49 -7.06
C LEU A 44 -1.72 -4.75 -5.77
N ALA A 45 -0.72 -3.86 -5.81
CA ALA A 45 -0.37 -3.00 -4.68
C ALA A 45 -1.59 -2.18 -4.21
N ILE A 46 -2.18 -1.42 -5.14
CA ILE A 46 -3.35 -0.56 -4.85
C ILE A 46 -4.57 -1.40 -4.45
N GLN A 47 -4.78 -2.58 -5.03
CA GLN A 47 -5.88 -3.45 -4.66
C GLN A 47 -5.76 -3.95 -3.22
N ARG A 48 -4.59 -4.45 -2.81
CA ARG A 48 -4.36 -4.93 -1.43
C ARG A 48 -4.63 -3.85 -0.40
N ILE A 49 -4.12 -2.67 -0.67
CA ILE A 49 -4.37 -1.49 0.15
C ILE A 49 -5.88 -1.23 0.30
N ARG A 50 -6.63 -1.24 -0.81
CA ARG A 50 -8.07 -0.98 -0.78
C ARG A 50 -8.79 -2.00 0.09
N ASP A 51 -8.36 -3.25 0.03
CA ASP A 51 -8.94 -4.33 0.81
C ASP A 51 -8.59 -4.17 2.31
N GLU A 52 -7.36 -3.78 2.64
CA GLU A 52 -6.96 -3.42 4.01
C GLU A 52 -7.78 -2.24 4.55
N ALA A 53 -7.89 -1.17 3.76
CA ALA A 53 -8.68 0.01 4.11
C ALA A 53 -10.15 -0.34 4.37
N ARG A 54 -10.76 -1.16 3.50
CA ARG A 54 -12.13 -1.65 3.72
C ARG A 54 -12.25 -2.51 4.96
N ALA A 55 -11.28 -3.38 5.22
CA ALA A 55 -11.29 -4.23 6.39
C ALA A 55 -11.18 -3.44 7.70
N LEU A 56 -10.41 -2.34 7.70
CA LEU A 56 -10.35 -1.36 8.79
C LEU A 56 -11.69 -0.66 8.98
N LEU A 57 -12.33 -0.17 7.91
CA LEU A 57 -13.62 0.53 8.03
C LEU A 57 -14.78 -0.41 8.41
N ALA A 58 -14.72 -1.68 8.02
CA ALA A 58 -15.77 -2.65 8.29
C ALA A 58 -16.01 -2.90 9.80
N VAL A 59 -15.06 -2.56 10.67
CA VAL A 59 -15.25 -2.69 12.12
C VAL A 59 -15.92 -1.47 12.75
N LEU A 60 -15.98 -0.34 12.02
CA LEU A 60 -16.63 0.87 12.51
C LEU A 60 -18.14 0.77 12.33
N PRO A 61 -18.93 1.43 13.20
CA PRO A 61 -20.35 1.67 12.97
C PRO A 61 -20.57 2.31 11.60
N GLU A 62 -21.62 1.91 10.88
CA GLU A 62 -21.88 2.37 9.50
C GLU A 62 -21.93 3.90 9.39
N ALA A 63 -22.52 4.58 10.37
CA ALA A 63 -22.61 6.03 10.45
C ALA A 63 -21.25 6.74 10.60
N GLU A 64 -20.21 6.03 11.03
CA GLU A 64 -18.86 6.55 11.26
C GLU A 64 -17.87 6.19 10.15
N ARG A 65 -18.30 5.40 9.15
CA ARG A 65 -17.43 4.96 8.05
C ARG A 65 -17.17 6.12 7.09
N PRO A 66 -15.93 6.62 6.96
CA PRO A 66 -15.61 7.61 5.95
C PRO A 66 -15.74 7.03 4.55
N VAL A 67 -16.04 7.90 3.58
CA VAL A 67 -16.00 7.53 2.16
C VAL A 67 -14.55 7.31 1.74
N LEU A 68 -14.29 6.18 1.11
CA LEU A 68 -12.98 5.83 0.53
C LEU A 68 -12.70 6.58 -0.78
N GLY A 69 -12.82 7.91 -0.77
CA GLY A 69 -12.77 8.76 -1.97
C GLY A 69 -11.47 8.65 -2.77
N TRP A 70 -10.35 8.35 -2.10
CA TRP A 70 -9.09 8.10 -2.80
C TRP A 70 -9.10 6.75 -3.55
N ALA A 71 -9.70 5.71 -2.97
CA ALA A 71 -9.68 4.33 -3.47
C ALA A 71 -10.75 4.04 -4.54
N GLU A 72 -11.77 4.88 -4.65
CA GLU A 72 -12.92 4.64 -5.53
C GLU A 72 -13.07 5.68 -6.66
N GLY A 73 -12.18 6.68 -6.73
CA GLY A 73 -12.26 7.74 -7.73
C GLY A 73 -10.91 8.18 -8.31
N ALA A 74 -10.75 9.48 -8.54
CA ALA A 74 -9.57 10.07 -9.20
C ALA A 74 -8.25 9.83 -8.44
N GLY A 75 -8.31 9.61 -7.11
CA GLY A 75 -7.13 9.27 -6.31
C GLY A 75 -6.45 8.00 -6.78
N ARG A 76 -7.23 6.95 -7.07
CA ARG A 76 -6.75 5.65 -7.56
C ARG A 76 -6.05 5.79 -8.89
N VAL A 77 -6.64 6.53 -9.82
CA VAL A 77 -6.06 6.76 -11.16
C VAL A 77 -4.72 7.47 -11.04
N ARG A 78 -4.63 8.50 -10.18
CA ARG A 78 -3.37 9.22 -9.93
C ARG A 78 -2.30 8.34 -9.28
N ALA A 79 -2.68 7.50 -8.31
CA ALA A 79 -1.76 6.57 -7.66
C ALA A 79 -1.19 5.55 -8.65
N LEU A 80 -2.04 4.91 -9.45
CA LEU A 80 -1.61 3.98 -10.50
C LEU A 80 -0.69 4.68 -11.52
N GLY A 81 -1.06 5.88 -11.98
CA GLY A 81 -0.23 6.66 -12.90
C GLY A 81 1.13 7.02 -12.31
N ALA A 82 1.22 7.32 -11.00
CA ALA A 82 2.49 7.55 -10.32
C ALA A 82 3.36 6.27 -10.30
N LEU A 83 2.78 5.14 -9.91
CA LEU A 83 3.49 3.87 -9.81
C LEU A 83 3.97 3.33 -11.15
N HIS A 84 3.16 3.47 -12.21
CA HIS A 84 3.55 3.14 -13.59
C HIS A 84 4.72 4.00 -14.09
N GLN A 85 4.88 5.20 -13.53
CA GLN A 85 6.00 6.11 -13.82
C GLN A 85 7.18 5.93 -12.85
N GLY A 86 7.19 4.88 -12.03
CA GLY A 86 8.25 4.64 -11.04
C GLY A 86 8.26 5.62 -9.86
N ARG A 87 7.18 6.37 -9.64
CA ARG A 87 7.07 7.35 -8.55
C ARG A 87 6.34 6.75 -7.35
N THR A 88 6.84 7.06 -6.16
CA THR A 88 6.18 6.73 -4.88
C THR A 88 4.79 7.34 -4.80
N CYS A 89 3.83 6.62 -4.23
CA CYS A 89 2.54 7.17 -3.82
C CYS A 89 2.27 6.86 -2.35
N GLY A 90 1.55 7.74 -1.67
CA GLY A 90 1.15 7.54 -0.27
C GLY A 90 -0.29 8.00 -0.03
N PHE A 91 -0.88 7.48 1.04
CA PHE A 91 -2.26 7.79 1.41
C PHE A 91 -2.46 7.48 2.90
N SER A 92 -3.35 8.26 3.51
CA SER A 92 -3.70 8.12 4.92
C SER A 92 -5.22 7.99 5.06
N LEU A 93 -5.67 7.19 6.02
CA LEU A 93 -7.07 6.95 6.32
C LEU A 93 -7.28 7.07 7.83
N ARG A 94 -8.17 7.97 8.23
CA ARG A 94 -8.64 8.02 9.61
C ARG A 94 -9.72 6.98 9.85
N HIS A 95 -9.65 6.26 10.96
CA HIS A 95 -10.63 5.24 11.35
C HIS A 95 -10.76 5.19 12.87
N GLY A 96 -11.99 5.32 13.39
CA GLY A 96 -12.22 5.45 14.83
C GLY A 96 -11.41 6.61 15.43
N GLY A 97 -10.67 6.32 16.50
CA GLY A 97 -9.77 7.28 17.17
C GLY A 97 -8.33 7.34 16.61
N GLY A 98 -8.02 6.57 15.56
CA GLY A 98 -6.67 6.47 15.01
C GLY A 98 -6.60 6.71 13.51
N TRP A 99 -5.43 6.51 12.91
CA TRP A 99 -5.25 6.52 11.46
C TRP A 99 -4.25 5.46 11.01
N SER A 100 -4.37 5.09 9.75
CA SER A 100 -3.38 4.28 9.05
C SER A 100 -2.82 5.09 7.91
N GLU A 101 -1.52 4.94 7.69
CA GLU A 101 -0.82 5.50 6.55
C GLU A 101 -0.22 4.36 5.77
N TRP A 102 -0.10 4.59 4.48
CA TRP A 102 0.58 3.65 3.62
C TRP A 102 1.41 4.38 2.59
N VAL A 103 2.50 3.73 2.23
CA VAL A 103 3.43 4.21 1.22
C VAL A 103 3.72 3.05 0.27
N VAL A 104 3.63 3.31 -1.03
CA VAL A 104 4.04 2.37 -2.07
C VAL A 104 5.22 2.95 -2.82
N ARG A 105 6.35 2.25 -2.78
CA ARG A 105 7.59 2.61 -3.47
C ARG A 105 7.87 1.60 -4.58
N PRO A 106 7.92 2.03 -5.86
CA PRO A 106 8.47 1.22 -6.93
C PRO A 106 9.97 1.03 -6.74
N VAL A 107 10.45 -0.19 -6.84
CA VAL A 107 11.87 -0.58 -6.75
C VAL A 107 12.23 -1.30 -8.05
N PRO A 108 13.24 -0.83 -8.81
CA PRO A 108 13.63 -1.47 -10.06
C PRO A 108 13.97 -2.95 -9.82
N ALA A 109 13.45 -3.85 -10.67
CA ALA A 109 13.70 -5.29 -10.53
C ALA A 109 15.17 -5.67 -10.81
N ASP A 110 15.91 -4.78 -11.47
CA ASP A 110 17.32 -4.91 -11.84
C ASP A 110 18.28 -4.20 -10.87
N SER A 111 17.77 -3.46 -9.86
CA SER A 111 18.61 -2.93 -8.78
C SER A 111 19.02 -4.09 -7.87
N GLY A 112 20.10 -4.76 -8.25
CA GLY A 112 20.70 -5.88 -7.54
C GLY A 112 21.38 -5.46 -6.24
N ASP A 113 20.59 -5.07 -5.25
CA ASP A 113 21.04 -5.15 -3.87
C ASP A 113 20.40 -6.39 -3.21
N PRO A 114 21.14 -7.50 -3.08
CA PRO A 114 20.62 -8.71 -2.45
C PRO A 114 20.24 -8.45 -0.97
N ALA A 115 20.68 -7.38 -0.33
CA ALA A 115 20.20 -7.03 1.01
C ALA A 115 18.73 -6.53 1.01
N GLU A 116 18.31 -5.78 -0.01
CA GLU A 116 16.94 -5.27 -0.16
C GLU A 116 15.99 -6.32 -0.77
N ALA A 117 16.48 -7.16 -1.70
CA ALA A 117 15.73 -8.28 -2.25
C ALA A 117 15.52 -9.42 -1.23
N THR A 118 16.42 -9.59 -0.26
CA THR A 118 16.32 -10.63 0.78
C THR A 118 15.71 -10.12 2.10
N ALA A 119 15.69 -8.80 2.33
CA ALA A 119 14.83 -8.17 3.36
C ALA A 119 13.33 -8.25 3.02
N ALA A 120 12.98 -8.68 1.78
CA ALA A 120 11.64 -9.11 1.40
C ALA A 120 11.28 -10.51 1.95
N SER A 121 12.11 -11.11 2.80
CA SER A 121 11.67 -12.19 3.68
C SER A 121 10.78 -11.57 4.75
N PHE A 122 9.49 -11.89 4.69
CA PHE A 122 8.47 -11.60 5.69
C PHE A 122 9.05 -11.35 7.09
N THR A 123 9.26 -10.09 7.47
CA THR A 123 9.15 -9.75 8.88
C THR A 123 7.67 -9.76 9.15
N GLU A 124 7.19 -10.93 9.59
CA GLU A 124 5.93 -11.08 10.27
C GLU A 124 5.83 -9.94 11.29
N THR A 125 5.01 -8.96 10.95
CA THR A 125 4.65 -7.87 11.85
C THR A 125 4.15 -8.52 13.12
N VAL A 126 4.80 -8.26 14.26
CA VAL A 126 4.19 -8.57 15.55
C VAL A 126 2.80 -7.94 15.51
N PRO A 127 1.72 -8.74 15.52
CA PRO A 127 0.39 -8.18 15.39
C PRO A 127 0.21 -7.26 16.58
N CYS A 128 -0.02 -5.97 16.32
CA CYS A 128 -0.09 -5.00 17.41
C CYS A 128 -1.23 -5.32 18.39
N GLY A 129 -2.15 -6.22 18.02
CA GLY A 129 -3.29 -6.64 18.84
C GLY A 129 -4.37 -5.57 19.00
N VAL A 130 -4.09 -4.35 18.57
CA VAL A 130 -4.96 -3.17 18.74
C VAL A 130 -5.64 -2.79 17.42
N CYS A 131 -4.94 -2.88 16.28
CA CYS A 131 -5.51 -2.50 15.00
C CYS A 131 -6.46 -3.59 14.48
N ALA A 132 -7.55 -3.15 13.84
CA ALA A 132 -8.62 -4.02 13.38
C ALA A 132 -8.20 -5.10 12.38
N LEU A 133 -7.07 -4.92 11.69
CA LEU A 133 -6.48 -5.94 10.83
C LEU A 133 -5.80 -7.05 11.63
N CYS A 134 -5.10 -6.71 12.70
CA CYS A 134 -4.44 -7.68 13.58
C CYS A 134 -5.44 -8.42 14.49
N THR A 135 -6.57 -7.80 14.84
CA THR A 135 -7.61 -8.48 15.66
C THR A 135 -8.43 -9.49 14.87
N LYS A 136 -8.61 -9.29 13.55
CA LYS A 136 -9.31 -10.24 12.66
C LYS A 136 -8.49 -11.49 12.29
N GLY A 137 -7.17 -11.44 12.43
CA GLY A 137 -6.26 -12.56 12.12
C GLY A 137 -6.06 -13.56 13.27
N ARG A 138 -6.82 -13.45 14.36
CA ARG A 138 -6.76 -14.34 15.53
C ARG A 138 -7.94 -15.30 15.55
#